data_AF-A0A2K1Q4Q1-F1
#
_entry.id   AF-A0A2K1Q4Q1-F1
#
_cell.length_a   1.000
_cell.length_b   1.000
_cell.length_c   1.000
_cell.angle_alpha   90.00
_cell.angle_beta   90.00
_cell.angle_gamma   90.00
#
_symmetry.space_group_name_H-M   'P 1'
#
loop_
_entity.id
_entity.type
_entity.pdbx_description
1 polymer ?
#
loop_
_entity_poly.entity_id
_entity_poly.type
_entity_poly.pdbx_seq_one_letter_code
_entity_poly.pdbx_strand_id
1 'polypeptide(L)' 'MTKQQKTALNMAKFIQDQSLFLLERLNELDLDSEADMCEKLHEDAERLHAVLQDRLNQE' A
#
# COMPACT_ATOMS: atom_id res chain seq x y z
N MET A 1 5.80 19.88 3.66
CA MET A 1 5.63 18.93 2.54
C MET A 1 5.59 19.61 1.16
N THR A 2 6.56 19.32 0.29
CA THR A 2 6.65 19.76 -1.12
C THR A 2 5.70 19.01 -2.04
N LYS A 3 5.55 19.46 -3.29
CA LYS A 3 4.74 18.76 -4.31
C LYS A 3 5.27 17.35 -4.57
N GLN A 4 6.59 17.19 -4.69
CA GLN A 4 7.23 15.89 -4.91
C GLN A 4 6.98 14.93 -3.74
N GLN A 5 7.13 15.42 -2.51
CA GLN A 5 6.85 14.64 -1.30
C GLN A 5 5.39 14.19 -1.23
N LYS A 6 4.45 15.10 -1.53
CA LYS A 6 3.02 14.78 -1.57
C LYS A 6 2.70 13.74 -2.66
N THR A 7 3.33 13.83 -3.84
CA THR A 7 3.18 12.81 -4.88
C THR A 7 3.65 11.44 -4.42
N ALA A 8 4.84 11.35 -3.80
CA ALA A 8 5.36 10.08 -3.30
C ALA A 8 4.44 9.47 -2.23
N LEU A 9 3.96 10.29 -1.29
CA LEU A 9 3.01 9.87 -0.26
C LEU A 9 1.68 9.37 -0.86
N ASN A 10 1.13 10.10 -1.82
CA ASN A 10 -0.09 9.70 -2.51
C ASN A 10 0.09 8.38 -3.29
N MET A 11 1.28 8.15 -3.88
CA MET A 11 1.58 6.89 -4.55
C MET A 11 1.66 5.72 -3.57
N ALA A 12 2.29 5.90 -2.41
CA ALA A 12 2.32 4.87 -1.36
C ALA A 12 0.89 4.52 -0.90
N LYS A 13 0.06 5.54 -0.66
CA LYS A 13 -1.36 5.34 -0.34
C LYS A 13 -2.13 4.61 -1.45
N PHE A 14 -1.91 4.99 -2.70
CA PHE A 14 -2.55 4.35 -3.84
C PHE A 14 -2.19 2.85 -3.92
N ILE A 15 -0.93 2.49 -3.71
CA ILE A 15 -0.49 1.09 -3.71
C ILE A 15 -1.12 0.32 -2.53
N GLN A 16 -1.20 0.94 -1.35
CA GLN A 16 -1.90 0.35 -0.20
C GLN A 16 -3.37 0.06 -0.54
N ASP A 17 -4.10 1.04 -1.08
CA ASP A 17 -5.52 0.89 -1.41
C ASP A 17 -5.72 -0.15 -2.55
N GLN A 18 -4.83 -0.19 -3.55
CA GLN A 18 -4.92 -1.14 -4.66
C GLN A 18 -4.52 -2.58 -4.29
N SER A 19 -3.57 -2.76 -3.38
CA SER A 19 -3.20 -4.10 -2.88
C SER A 19 -4.34 -4.74 -2.09
N LEU A 20 -5.11 -3.95 -1.32
CA LEU A 20 -6.31 -4.45 -0.65
C LEU A 20 -7.38 -4.86 -1.66
N PHE A 21 -7.64 -4.03 -2.68
CA PHE A 21 -8.60 -4.36 -3.72
C PHE A 21 -8.19 -5.60 -4.53
N LEU A 22 -6.90 -5.76 -4.81
CA LEU A 22 -6.36 -6.96 -5.44
C LEU A 22 -6.59 -8.19 -4.56
N LEU A 23 -6.34 -8.09 -3.26
CA LEU A 23 -6.57 -9.19 -2.31
C LEU A 23 -8.03 -9.66 -2.33
N GLU A 24 -8.99 -8.73 -2.33
CA GLU A 24 -10.41 -9.05 -2.48
C GLU A 24 -10.70 -9.83 -3.77
N ARG A 25 -10.13 -9.37 -4.90
CA ARG A 25 -10.27 -10.04 -6.21
C ARG A 25 -9.64 -11.42 -6.23
N LEU A 26 -8.49 -11.62 -5.57
CA LEU A 26 -7.81 -12.92 -5.51
C LEU A 26 -8.62 -13.92 -4.68
N ASN A 27 -9.19 -13.46 -3.56
CA ASN A 27 -10.10 -14.26 -2.73
C ASN A 27 -11.36 -14.67 -3.49
N GLU A 28 -11.95 -13.78 -4.30
CA GLU A 28 -13.10 -14.10 -5.16
C GLU A 28 -12.80 -15.17 -6.23
N LEU A 29 -11.52 -15.37 -6.58
CA LEU A 29 -11.06 -16.31 -7.59
C LEU A 29 -10.51 -17.63 -7.01
N ASP A 30 -10.58 -17.83 -5.69
CA ASP A 30 -10.01 -18.97 -4.97
C ASP A 30 -8.48 -19.14 -5.24
N LEU A 31 -7.77 -18.02 -5.39
CA LEU A 31 -6.31 -18.00 -5.63
C LEU A 31 -5.54 -17.82 -4.31
N ASP A 32 -5.61 -18.83 -3.44
CA ASP A 32 -5.13 -18.76 -2.04
C ASP A 32 -3.64 -18.38 -1.94
N SER A 33 -2.78 -18.96 -2.77
CA SER A 33 -1.33 -18.70 -2.73
C SER A 33 -1.00 -17.27 -3.13
N GLU A 34 -1.71 -16.73 -4.13
CA GLU A 34 -1.58 -15.36 -4.57
C GLU A 34 -2.18 -14.38 -3.56
N ALA A 35 -3.28 -14.75 -2.90
CA ALA A 35 -3.87 -13.98 -1.80
C ALA A 35 -2.89 -13.85 -0.63
N ASP A 36 -2.23 -14.95 -0.22
CA ASP A 36 -1.18 -14.93 0.81
C ASP A 36 0.01 -14.02 0.43
N MET A 37 0.35 -13.97 -0.86
CA MET A 37 1.38 -13.04 -1.36
C MET A 37 0.89 -11.59 -1.35
N CYS A 38 -0.37 -11.36 -1.71
CA CYS A 38 -0.97 -10.04 -1.77
C CYS A 38 -1.22 -9.44 -0.39
N GLU A 39 -1.51 -10.26 0.62
CA GLU A 39 -1.62 -9.83 2.01
C GLU A 39 -0.29 -9.24 2.51
N LYS A 40 0.84 -9.93 2.28
CA LYS A 40 2.18 -9.41 2.60
C LYS A 40 2.50 -8.12 1.87
N LEU A 41 2.13 -8.03 0.58
CA LEU A 41 2.29 -6.81 -0.20
C LEU A 41 1.47 -5.65 0.38
N HIS A 42 0.25 -5.92 0.86
CA HIS A 42 -0.61 -4.93 1.49
C HIS A 42 -0.01 -4.43 2.82
N GLU A 43 0.46 -5.33 3.68
CA GLU A 43 1.16 -4.99 4.93
C GLU A 43 2.40 -4.11 4.68
N ASP A 44 3.22 -4.47 3.69
CA ASP A 44 4.40 -3.69 3.32
C ASP A 44 4.02 -2.30 2.77
N ALA A 45 2.95 -2.21 1.96
CA ALA A 45 2.45 -0.96 1.42
C ALA A 45 1.87 -0.04 2.51
N GLU A 46 1.11 -0.60 3.47
CA GLU A 46 0.62 0.13 4.64
C GLU A 46 1.78 0.66 5.48
N ARG A 47 2.76 -0.20 5.79
CA ARG A 47 3.95 0.20 6.55
C ARG A 47 4.74 1.29 5.84
N LEU A 48 4.94 1.16 4.53
CA LEU A 48 5.64 2.17 3.73
C LEU A 48 4.91 3.51 3.78
N HIS A 49 3.59 3.50 3.59
CA HIS A 49 2.78 4.72 3.66
C HIS A 49 2.88 5.39 5.03
N ALA A 50 2.76 4.62 6.13
CA ALA A 50 2.86 5.15 7.49
C ALA A 50 4.24 5.75 7.78
N VAL A 51 5.33 5.02 7.50
CA VAL A 51 6.70 5.51 7.73
C VAL A 51 7.00 6.74 6.88
N LEU A 52 6.52 6.78 5.64
CA LEU A 52 6.70 7.92 4.75
C LEU A 52 5.90 9.13 5.25
N GLN A 53 4.66 8.94 5.69
CA GLN A 53 3.82 10.00 6.26
C GLN A 53 4.49 10.64 7.48
N ASP A 54 4.99 9.83 8.41
CA ASP A 54 5.66 10.31 9.62
C ASP A 54 6.93 11.08 9.28
N ARG A 55 7.77 10.53 8.40
CA ARG A 55 9.02 11.18 7.96
C ARG A 55 8.75 12.54 7.32
N LEU A 56 7.77 12.62 6.43
CA LEU A 56 7.45 13.85 5.68
C LEU A 56 6.69 14.90 6.50
N ASN A 57 6.14 14.52 7.65
CA ASN A 57 5.53 15.45 8.60
C ASN A 57 6.53 16.04 9.60
N GLN A 58 7.68 15.38 9.79
CA GLN A 58 8.79 15.86 10.62
C GLN A 58 9.74 16.81 9.85
N GLU A 59 9.57 16.96 8.54
CA GLU A 59 10.30 17.86 7.62
C GLU A 59 9.50 19.15 7.30
#